data_AF-A0ABD1R2Y7-F1
#
_entry.id   AF-A0ABD1R2Y7-F1
#
_cell.length_a   1.000
_cell.length_b   1.000
_cell.length_c   1.000
_cell.angle_alpha   90.00
_cell.angle_beta   90.00
_cell.angle_gamma   90.00
#
_symmetry.space_group_name_H-M   'P 1'
#
loop_
_entity.id
_entity.type
_entity.pdbx_description
1 polymer ?
#
loop_
_entity_poly.entity_id
_entity_poly.type
_entity_poly.pdbx_seq_one_letter_code
_entity_poly.pdbx_strand_id
1 'polypeptide(L)'
;MMGRKIEEAMFKKSSKQQSMVLEENPFILEVMDVPLPRDFEQPKMEKYDGSSDPVDHLRTFVDLMRRVILEAIMCWAFPPILRRELRDWMATFFPKSICTFDNFSK
;
A
#
# COMPACT_ATOMS: atom_id res chain seq x y z
N MET A 1 5.22 -42.41 -6.97
CA MET A 1 3.94 -41.82 -7.42
C MET A 1 3.21 -40.99 -6.33
N MET A 2 3.89 -40.52 -5.27
CA MET A 2 3.22 -39.83 -4.13
C MET A 2 3.31 -38.30 -4.17
N GLY A 3 4.34 -37.71 -4.81
CA GLY A 3 4.58 -36.26 -4.82
C GLY A 3 3.53 -35.45 -5.59
N ARG A 4 3.11 -35.93 -6.77
CA ARG A 4 2.13 -35.23 -7.63
C ARG A 4 0.77 -34.98 -6.95
N LYS A 5 0.34 -35.91 -6.10
CA LYS A 5 -0.96 -35.83 -5.42
C LYS A 5 -0.98 -34.78 -4.30
N ILE A 6 0.18 -34.49 -3.72
CA ILE A 6 0.34 -33.46 -2.68
C ILE A 6 0.35 -32.07 -3.33
N GLU A 7 1.08 -31.89 -4.43
CA GLU A 7 1.12 -30.63 -5.18
C GLU A 7 -0.24 -30.26 -5.76
N GLU A 8 -0.97 -31.21 -6.36
CA GLU A 8 -2.34 -30.99 -6.84
C GLU A 8 -3.31 -30.63 -5.71
N ALA A 9 -3.16 -31.24 -4.53
CA ALA A 9 -3.98 -30.91 -3.36
C ALA A 9 -3.66 -29.52 -2.80
N MET A 10 -2.38 -29.11 -2.80
CA MET A 10 -1.96 -27.77 -2.41
C MET A 10 -2.46 -26.71 -3.40
N PHE A 11 -2.35 -26.97 -4.71
CA PHE A 11 -2.84 -26.06 -5.75
C PHE A 11 -4.37 -25.94 -5.72
N LYS A 12 -5.11 -27.05 -5.60
CA LYS A 12 -6.57 -27.02 -5.43
C LYS A 12 -6.99 -26.32 -4.16
N LYS A 13 -6.28 -26.51 -3.04
CA LYS A 13 -6.57 -25.82 -1.79
C LYS A 13 -6.33 -24.31 -1.92
N SER A 14 -5.20 -23.89 -2.51
CA SER A 14 -4.90 -22.47 -2.74
C SER A 14 -5.90 -21.82 -3.69
N SER A 15 -6.28 -22.50 -4.78
CA SER A 15 -7.27 -22.01 -5.74
C SER A 15 -8.67 -21.91 -5.13
N LYS A 16 -9.08 -22.89 -4.32
CA LYS A 16 -10.37 -22.89 -3.62
C LYS A 16 -10.41 -21.86 -2.48
N GLN A 17 -9.28 -21.61 -1.83
CA GLN A 17 -9.16 -20.61 -0.78
C GLN A 17 -9.11 -19.19 -1.37
N GLN A 18 -8.49 -19.01 -2.54
CA GLN A 18 -8.65 -17.80 -3.36
C GLN A 18 -10.11 -17.62 -3.80
N SER A 19 -10.78 -18.66 -4.31
CA SER A 19 -12.17 -18.53 -4.77
C SER A 19 -13.13 -18.18 -3.63
N MET A 20 -12.96 -18.75 -2.43
CA MET A 20 -13.75 -18.40 -1.24
C MET A 20 -13.49 -16.96 -0.76
N VAL A 21 -12.25 -16.47 -0.83
CA VAL A 21 -11.92 -15.08 -0.49
C VAL A 21 -12.51 -14.09 -1.52
N LEU A 22 -12.71 -14.53 -2.76
CA LEU A 22 -13.30 -13.72 -3.83
C LEU A 22 -14.82 -13.66 -3.77
N GLU A 23 -15.50 -14.74 -3.34
CA GLU A 23 -16.97 -14.78 -3.24
C GLU A 23 -17.55 -13.82 -2.18
N GLU A 24 -16.75 -13.43 -1.17
CA GLU A 24 -17.17 -12.52 -0.10
C GLU A 24 -16.61 -11.08 -0.24
N ASN A 25 -15.70 -10.84 -1.19
CA ASN A 25 -15.07 -9.54 -1.37
C ASN A 25 -15.87 -8.68 -2.37
N PRO A 26 -16.32 -7.47 -1.99
CA PRO A 26 -17.08 -6.61 -2.89
C PRO A 26 -16.23 -6.00 -4.04
N PHE A 27 -14.91 -6.17 -4.02
CA PHE A 27 -13.99 -5.64 -5.04
C PHE A 27 -13.80 -6.63 -6.20
N ILE A 28 -13.74 -6.09 -7.42
CA ILE A 28 -13.40 -6.86 -8.63
C ILE A 28 -11.93 -7.33 -8.59
N LEU A 29 -11.63 -8.39 -9.33
CA LEU A 29 -10.29 -8.99 -9.39
C LEU A 29 -9.21 -7.97 -9.75
N GLU A 30 -9.51 -7.06 -10.67
CA GLU A 30 -8.60 -6.03 -11.14
C GLU A 30 -8.15 -5.09 -10.02
N VAL A 31 -9.02 -4.85 -9.01
CA VAL A 31 -8.67 -4.06 -7.82
C VAL A 31 -7.84 -4.88 -6.85
N MET A 32 -8.16 -6.17 -6.68
CA MET A 32 -7.45 -7.06 -5.77
C MET A 32 -6.04 -7.44 -6.26
N ASP A 33 -5.83 -7.42 -7.58
CA ASP A 33 -4.55 -7.73 -8.22
C ASP A 33 -3.63 -6.51 -8.32
N VAL A 34 -4.05 -5.32 -7.87
CA VAL A 34 -3.17 -4.14 -7.81
C VAL A 34 -2.03 -4.41 -6.81
N PRO A 35 -0.75 -4.42 -7.24
CA PRO A 35 0.34 -4.64 -6.32
C PRO A 35 0.49 -3.42 -5.40
N LEU A 36 0.39 -3.65 -4.10
CA LEU A 36 0.72 -2.64 -3.11
C LEU A 36 2.26 -2.42 -3.07
N PRO A 37 2.73 -1.19 -2.84
CA PRO A 37 4.14 -0.94 -2.56
C PRO A 37 4.65 -1.84 -1.43
N ARG A 38 5.92 -2.27 -1.50
CA ARG A 38 6.54 -3.18 -0.50
C ARG A 38 6.45 -2.66 0.93
N ASP A 39 6.54 -1.34 1.09
CA ASP A 39 6.52 -0.66 2.38
C ASP A 39 5.17 0.05 2.61
N PHE A 40 4.10 -0.41 1.95
CA PHE A 40 2.76 0.11 2.18
C PHE A 40 2.31 -0.22 3.59
N GLU A 41 2.17 0.81 4.41
CA GLU A 41 1.51 0.72 5.70
C GLU A 41 0.06 1.17 5.57
N GLN A 42 -0.86 0.39 6.15
CA GLN A 42 -2.25 0.83 6.24
C GLN A 42 -2.34 2.13 7.04
N PRO A 43 -3.15 3.11 6.60
CA PRO A 43 -3.33 4.34 7.35
C PRO A 43 -3.85 4.05 8.75
N LYS A 44 -3.33 4.78 9.73
CA LYS A 44 -3.76 4.70 11.13
C LYS A 44 -5.12 5.35 11.29
N MET A 45 -6.16 4.55 11.07
CA MET A 45 -7.56 4.93 11.21
C MET A 45 -8.26 3.87 12.06
N GLU A 46 -9.20 4.31 12.92
CA GLU A 46 -10.03 3.38 13.68
C GLU A 46 -10.93 2.57 12.75
N LYS A 47 -11.19 1.31 13.11
CA LYS A 47 -12.11 0.47 12.32
C LYS A 47 -13.53 1.00 12.47
N TYR A 48 -14.28 0.97 11.37
CA TYR A 48 -15.71 1.27 11.42
C TYR A 48 -16.44 0.23 12.28
N ASP A 49 -17.07 0.68 13.37
CA ASP A 49 -17.81 -0.14 14.32
C ASP A 49 -19.34 0.07 14.23
N GLY A 50 -19.79 0.90 13.29
CA GLY A 50 -21.20 1.24 13.11
C GLY A 50 -21.69 2.42 13.95
N SER A 51 -20.84 3.01 14.80
CA SER A 51 -21.23 4.13 15.68
C SER A 51 -21.21 5.49 14.98
N SER A 52 -20.41 5.64 13.93
CA SER A 52 -20.28 6.87 13.12
C SER A 52 -21.07 6.79 11.82
N ASP A 53 -21.27 7.95 11.17
CA ASP A 53 -21.85 7.99 9.83
C ASP A 53 -20.92 7.30 8.82
N PRO A 54 -21.42 6.33 8.03
CA PRO A 54 -20.59 5.60 7.06
C PRO A 54 -19.95 6.49 5.99
N VAL A 55 -20.63 7.57 5.58
CA VAL A 55 -20.14 8.46 4.52
C VAL A 55 -19.01 9.32 5.06
N ASP A 56 -19.12 9.82 6.28
CA ASP A 56 -18.06 10.59 6.93
C ASP A 56 -16.84 9.72 7.25
N HIS A 57 -17.06 8.47 7.66
CA HIS A 57 -15.96 7.50 7.82
C HIS A 57 -15.22 7.27 6.49
N LEU A 58 -15.96 7.05 5.39
CA LEU A 58 -15.36 6.89 4.06
C LEU A 58 -14.61 8.14 3.60
N ARG A 59 -15.17 9.34 3.80
CA ARG A 59 -14.50 10.62 3.47
C ARG A 59 -13.17 10.74 4.19
N THR A 60 -13.15 10.42 5.48
CA THR A 60 -11.94 10.43 6.31
C THR A 60 -10.88 9.48 5.75
N PHE A 61 -11.27 8.26 5.38
CA PHE A 61 -10.36 7.29 4.74
C PHE A 61 -9.79 7.84 3.41
N VAL A 62 -10.64 8.40 2.56
CA VAL A 62 -10.22 8.98 1.26
C VAL A 62 -9.25 10.14 1.46
N ASP A 63 -9.51 11.04 2.40
CA ASP A 63 -8.64 12.18 2.69
C ASP A 63 -7.27 11.73 3.24
N LEU A 64 -7.25 10.72 4.12
CA LEU A 64 -6.02 10.10 4.61
C LEU A 64 -5.20 9.49 3.46
N MET A 65 -5.83 8.68 2.61
CA MET A 65 -5.17 8.06 1.47
C MET A 65 -4.65 9.11 0.48
N ARG A 66 -5.42 10.17 0.20
CA ARG A 66 -4.99 11.27 -0.67
C ARG A 66 -3.74 11.96 -0.14
N ARG A 67 -3.66 12.19 1.17
CA ARG A 67 -2.46 12.75 1.82
C ARG A 67 -1.26 11.84 1.63
N VAL A 68 -1.38 10.55 1.98
CA VAL A 68 -0.27 9.58 1.87
C VAL A 68 0.26 9.48 0.44
N ILE A 69 -0.65 9.41 -0.55
CA ILE A 69 -0.28 9.35 -1.97
C ILE A 69 0.43 10.63 -2.40
N LEU A 70 -0.07 11.80 -2.00
CA LEU A 70 0.53 13.08 -2.36
C LEU A 70 1.95 13.20 -1.77
N GLU A 71 2.14 12.84 -0.50
CA GLU A 71 3.46 12.81 0.15
C GLU A 71 4.45 11.90 -0.60
N ALA A 72 4.02 10.68 -0.96
CA ALA A 72 4.86 9.75 -1.70
C ALA A 72 5.24 10.29 -3.09
N ILE A 73 4.29 10.91 -3.81
CA ILE A 73 4.55 11.56 -5.09
C ILE A 73 5.55 12.70 -4.94
N MET A 74 5.40 13.55 -3.91
CA MET A 74 6.32 14.65 -3.64
C MET A 74 7.74 14.13 -3.36
N CYS A 75 7.90 13.12 -2.50
CA CYS A 75 9.18 12.48 -2.23
C CYS A 75 9.82 11.86 -3.47
N TRP A 76 9.03 11.26 -4.36
CA TRP A 76 9.53 10.65 -5.59
C TRP A 76 9.93 11.69 -6.66
N ALA A 77 9.16 12.77 -6.78
CA ALA A 77 9.38 13.81 -7.79
C ALA A 77 10.47 14.83 -7.38
N PHE A 78 10.83 14.90 -6.10
CA PHE A 78 11.77 15.90 -5.58
C PHE A 78 13.25 15.68 -5.97
N PRO A 79 13.85 14.47 -5.88
CA PRO A 79 15.27 14.30 -6.20
C PRO A 79 15.69 14.75 -7.62
N PRO A 80 14.90 14.50 -8.68
CA PRO A 80 15.25 14.94 -10.04
C PRO A 80 15.38 16.46 -10.20
N ILE A 81 14.60 17.27 -9.45
CA ILE A 81 14.59 18.73 -9.59
C ILE A 81 15.75 19.43 -8.86
N LEU A 82 16.53 18.69 -8.07
CA LEU A 82 17.66 19.24 -7.33
C LEU A 82 18.88 19.52 -8.22
N ARG A 83 19.78 20.40 -7.77
CA ARG A 83 21.14 20.50 -8.36
C ARG A 83 22.00 19.32 -7.88
N ARG A 84 23.09 19.03 -8.59
CA ARG A 84 23.93 17.84 -8.34
C ARG A 84 24.43 17.80 -6.89
N GLU A 85 24.88 18.93 -6.38
CA GLU A 85 25.44 19.06 -5.03
C GLU A 85 24.40 18.70 -3.95
N LEU A 86 23.13 19.07 -4.19
CA LEU A 86 22.03 18.78 -3.27
C LEU A 86 21.56 17.33 -3.36
N ARG A 87 21.63 16.72 -4.56
CA ARG A 87 21.37 15.27 -4.72
C ARG A 87 22.42 14.43 -3.99
N ASP A 88 23.69 14.79 -4.13
CA ASP A 88 24.80 14.07 -3.48
C ASP A 88 24.67 14.17 -1.95
N TRP A 89 24.27 15.33 -1.43
CA TRP A 89 23.89 15.50 -0.01
C TRP A 89 22.69 14.62 0.37
N MET A 90 21.60 14.63 -0.39
CA MET A 90 20.41 13.81 -0.08
C MET A 90 20.73 12.31 -0.05
N ALA A 91 21.62 11.82 -0.93
CA ALA A 91 22.04 10.43 -0.96
C ALA A 91 22.84 9.99 0.28
N THR A 92 23.51 10.91 0.98
CA THR A 92 24.25 10.58 2.21
C THR A 92 23.39 10.64 3.47
N PHE A 93 22.33 11.45 3.47
CA PHE A 93 21.45 11.62 4.63
C PHE A 93 20.35 10.54 4.75
N PHE A 94 19.99 9.88 3.64
CA PHE A 94 18.78 9.07 3.60
C PHE A 94 18.96 7.67 3.00
N PRO A 95 19.57 6.73 3.73
CA PRO A 95 19.42 5.32 3.39
C PRO A 95 17.99 4.86 3.71
N LYS A 96 17.11 4.92 2.70
CA LYS A 96 15.77 4.29 2.67
C LYS A 96 14.78 4.72 3.78
N SER A 97 14.96 5.87 4.41
CA SER A 97 14.21 6.30 5.60
C SER A 97 13.22 7.46 5.38
N ILE A 98 13.05 7.95 4.14
CA ILE A 98 12.11 9.04 3.85
C ILE A 98 10.73 8.47 3.55
N CYS A 99 9.83 8.62 4.53
CA CYS A 99 8.42 8.24 4.37
C CYS A 99 7.49 9.45 4.20
N THR A 100 7.98 10.68 4.45
CA THR A 100 7.19 11.93 4.41
C THR A 100 8.02 13.10 3.87
N PHE A 101 7.38 14.05 3.20
CA PHE A 101 8.03 15.22 2.62
C PHE A 101 8.56 16.18 3.70
N ASP A 102 7.90 16.23 4.86
CA ASP A 102 8.36 17.00 6.05
C ASP A 102 9.77 16.61 6.52
N ASN A 103 10.30 15.45 6.13
CA ASN A 103 11.68 15.06 6.46
C ASN A 103 12.73 15.89 5.69
N PHE A 104 12.35 16.61 4.63
CA PHE A 104 13.25 17.51 3.90
C PHE A 104 13.40 18.89 4.53
N SER A 105 12.51 19.28 5.44
CA SER A 105 12.48 20.63 6.02
C SER A 105 13.12 20.75 7.41
N LYS A 106 13.85 19.72 7.86
CA LYS A 106 14.57 19.69 9.15
C LYS A 106 16.07 19.62 8.90
#